data_AF-A0A9P0L7M5-F1
#
_entry.id   AF-A0A9P0L7M5-F1
#
_cell.length_a   1.000
_cell.length_b   1.000
_cell.length_c   1.000
_cell.angle_alpha   90.00
_cell.angle_beta   90.00
_cell.angle_gamma   90.00
#
_symmetry.space_group_name_H-M   'P 1'
#
loop_
_entity.id
_entity.type
_entity.pdbx_description
1 polymer ?
#
loop_
_entity_poly.entity_id
_entity_poly.type
_entity_poly.pdbx_seq_one_letter_code
_entity_poly.pdbx_strand_id
1 'polypeptide(L)'
;MKKLLCAVALLSALCLSQARATDKLKVTIYYETLCPACMNFILTGLYPAYSELGSYLDLEMVPYQWVSLTYKYYDKHMTKSSCTD
;
A
#
# COMPACT_ATOMS: atom_id res chain seq x y z
N MET A 1 22.85 29.93 -38.07
CA MET A 1 21.46 29.42 -38.09
C MET A 1 21.34 27.96 -37.65
N LYS A 2 22.14 27.01 -38.17
CA LYS A 2 22.08 25.57 -37.77
C LYS A 2 22.29 25.31 -36.26
N LYS A 3 23.24 26.02 -35.63
CA LYS A 3 23.51 25.92 -34.18
C LYS A 3 22.33 26.40 -33.31
N LEU A 4 21.60 27.42 -33.79
CA LEU A 4 20.41 27.95 -33.12
C LEU A 4 19.24 26.98 -33.24
N LEU A 5 19.09 26.32 -34.40
CA LEU A 5 18.09 25.29 -34.63
C LEU A 5 18.28 24.06 -33.72
N CYS A 6 19.53 23.61 -33.56
CA CYS A 6 19.87 22.51 -32.64
C CYS A 6 19.63 22.89 -31.17
N ALA A 7 19.95 24.12 -30.77
CA ALA A 7 19.73 24.58 -29.41
C ALA A 7 18.22 24.60 -29.06
N VAL A 8 17.37 25.08 -29.97
CA VAL A 8 15.91 25.09 -29.79
C VAL A 8 15.35 23.67 -29.71
N ALA A 9 15.83 22.75 -30.57
CA ALA A 9 15.42 21.35 -30.54
C ALA A 9 15.78 20.66 -29.20
N LEU A 10 17.00 20.88 -28.71
CA LEU A 10 17.46 20.33 -27.43
C LEU A 10 16.68 20.89 -26.24
N LEU A 11 16.41 22.21 -26.22
CA LEU A 11 15.60 22.83 -25.16
C LEU A 11 14.16 22.30 -25.13
N SER A 12 13.55 22.09 -26.31
CA SER A 12 12.19 21.53 -26.39
C SER A 12 12.11 20.10 -25.87
N ALA A 13 13.13 19.27 -26.11
CA ALA A 13 13.19 17.90 -25.63
C ALA A 13 13.33 17.83 -24.10
N LEU A 14 14.09 18.74 -23.48
CA LEU A 14 14.21 18.82 -22.02
C LEU A 14 12.88 19.21 -21.35
N CYS A 15 12.08 20.08 -21.97
CA CYS A 15 10.77 20.47 -21.42
C CYS A 15 9.71 19.35 -21.49
N LEU A 16 9.79 18.45 -22.48
CA LEU A 16 8.84 17.34 -22.60
C LEU A 16 9.07 16.21 -21.60
N SER A 17 10.29 16.10 -21.05
CA SER A 17 10.66 14.99 -20.17
C SER A 17 10.31 15.22 -18.69
N GLN A 18 9.37 16.12 -18.39
CA GLN A 18 8.89 16.31 -17.02
C GLN A 18 8.07 15.08 -16.60
N ALA A 19 8.76 14.08 -16.05
CA ALA A 19 8.15 12.97 -15.35
C ALA A 19 7.31 13.57 -14.21
N ARG A 20 5.99 13.55 -14.34
CA ARG A 20 5.10 13.93 -13.24
C ARG A 20 5.33 12.95 -12.10
N ALA A 21 5.96 13.40 -11.03
CA ALA A 21 5.83 12.73 -9.75
C ALA A 21 4.33 12.72 -9.42
N THR A 22 3.69 11.56 -9.52
CA THR A 22 2.32 11.42 -9.08
C THR A 22 2.39 11.38 -7.56
N ASP A 23 2.13 12.51 -6.89
CA ASP A 23 1.98 12.54 -5.43
C ASP A 23 0.75 11.70 -5.08
N LYS A 24 0.97 10.41 -4.86
CA LYS A 24 -0.05 9.48 -4.42
C LYS A 24 -0.27 9.67 -2.93
N LEU A 25 -1.53 9.65 -2.52
CA LEU A 25 -1.88 9.67 -1.10
C LEU A 25 -1.50 8.31 -0.49
N LYS A 26 -0.59 8.33 0.48
CA LYS A 26 -0.23 7.14 1.24
C LYS A 26 -1.35 6.77 2.20
N VAL A 27 -1.83 5.53 2.12
CA VAL A 27 -2.87 4.97 2.99
C VAL A 27 -2.39 3.61 3.50
N THR A 28 -2.37 3.42 4.82
CA THR A 28 -2.03 2.13 5.44
C THR A 28 -3.24 1.58 6.17
N ILE A 29 -3.63 0.34 5.86
CA ILE A 29 -4.78 -0.35 6.46
C ILE A 29 -4.28 -1.51 7.32
N TYR A 30 -4.57 -1.43 8.61
CA TYR A 30 -4.33 -2.51 9.57
C TYR A 30 -5.58 -3.38 9.66
N TYR A 31 -5.46 -4.67 9.36
CA TYR A 31 -6.60 -5.58 9.32
C TYR A 31 -6.24 -6.94 9.91
N GLU A 32 -7.22 -7.63 10.49
CA GLU A 32 -7.07 -9.02 10.92
C GLU A 32 -7.78 -9.94 9.92
N THR A 33 -7.10 -11.00 9.47
CA THR A 33 -7.60 -11.92 8.43
C THR A 33 -8.88 -12.64 8.85
N LEU A 34 -9.05 -12.92 10.14
CA LEU A 34 -10.21 -13.63 10.69
C LEU A 34 -11.30 -12.69 11.23
N CYS A 35 -11.11 -11.37 11.17
CA CYS A 35 -12.10 -10.42 11.67
C CYS A 35 -13.22 -10.19 10.64
N PRO A 36 -14.50 -10.52 10.96
CA PRO A 36 -15.61 -10.34 10.02
C PRO A 36 -15.83 -8.89 9.57
N ALA A 37 -15.61 -7.93 10.47
CA ALA A 37 -15.74 -6.52 10.14
C ALA A 37 -14.63 -6.05 9.17
N CYS A 38 -13.40 -6.52 9.36
CA CYS A 38 -12.30 -6.23 8.43
C CYS A 38 -12.58 -6.81 7.04
N MET A 39 -13.04 -8.06 6.96
CA MET A 39 -13.44 -8.69 5.70
C MET A 39 -14.55 -7.89 5.01
N ASN A 40 -15.60 -7.51 5.74
CA ASN A 40 -16.69 -6.70 5.21
C ASN A 40 -16.20 -5.34 4.72
N PHE A 41 -15.40 -4.62 5.50
CA PHE A 41 -14.82 -3.34 5.09
C PHE A 41 -14.01 -3.45 3.78
N ILE A 42 -13.18 -4.49 3.65
CA ILE A 42 -12.38 -4.71 2.44
C ILE A 42 -13.28 -4.94 1.23
N LEU A 43 -14.28 -5.82 1.36
CA LEU A 43 -15.12 -6.25 0.23
C LEU A 43 -16.15 -5.18 -0.18
N THR A 44 -16.79 -4.52 0.79
CA THR A 44 -17.93 -3.63 0.52
C THR A 44 -17.54 -2.15 0.49
N GLY A 45 -16.40 -1.78 1.08
CA GLY A 45 -15.93 -0.39 1.16
C GLY A 45 -14.68 -0.17 0.32
N LEU A 46 -13.58 -0.82 0.71
CA LEU A 46 -12.26 -0.56 0.11
C LEU A 46 -12.18 -0.99 -1.35
N TYR A 47 -12.61 -2.21 -1.69
CA TYR A 47 -12.47 -2.74 -3.04
C TYR A 47 -13.23 -1.91 -4.09
N PRO A 48 -14.51 -1.52 -3.86
CA PRO A 48 -15.20 -0.60 -4.75
C PRO A 48 -14.51 0.76 -4.85
N ALA A 49 -14.12 1.38 -3.73
CA ALA A 49 -13.45 2.68 -3.74
C ALA A 49 -12.09 2.65 -4.45
N TYR A 50 -11.35 1.54 -4.33
CA TYR A 50 -10.05 1.37 -4.98
C TYR A 50 -10.16 1.30 -6.51
N SER A 51 -11.30 0.84 -7.04
CA SER A 51 -11.53 0.85 -8.49
C SER A 51 -11.57 2.27 -9.08
N GLU A 52 -12.03 3.25 -8.29
CA GLU A 52 -12.10 4.67 -8.70
C GLU A 52 -10.85 5.45 -8.31
N LEU A 53 -10.27 5.15 -7.14
CA LEU A 53 -9.21 5.97 -6.54
C LEU A 53 -7.80 5.35 -6.64
N GLY A 54 -7.67 4.09 -7.05
CA GLY A 54 -6.42 3.32 -6.97
C GLY A 54 -5.23 3.96 -7.68
N SER A 55 -5.45 4.73 -8.75
CA SER A 55 -4.39 5.48 -9.44
C SER A 55 -3.77 6.59 -8.58
N TYR A 56 -4.51 7.09 -7.59
CA TYR A 56 -4.12 8.19 -6.71
C TYR A 56 -3.63 7.71 -5.33
N LEU A 57 -3.74 6.42 -5.03
CA LEU A 57 -3.39 5.86 -3.73
C LEU A 57 -2.08 5.06 -3.80
N ASP A 58 -1.24 5.25 -2.78
CA ASP A 58 -0.18 4.33 -2.40
C ASP A 58 -0.70 3.53 -1.20
N LEU A 59 -1.34 2.39 -1.49
CA LEU A 59 -2.07 1.60 -0.50
C LEU A 59 -1.21 0.46 0.06
N GLU A 60 -1.03 0.46 1.38
CA GLU A 60 -0.33 -0.56 2.15
C GLU A 60 -1.31 -1.36 3.01
N MET A 61 -1.23 -2.69 2.95
CA MET A 61 -2.09 -3.62 3.71
C MET A 61 -1.24 -4.34 4.76
N VAL A 62 -1.48 -4.06 6.05
CA VAL A 62 -0.71 -4.63 7.16
C VAL A 62 -1.59 -5.59 7.98
N PRO A 63 -1.28 -6.90 7.98
CA PRO A 63 -1.99 -7.83 8.84
C PRO A 63 -1.65 -7.55 10.32
N TYR A 64 -2.68 -7.38 11.14
CA TYR A 64 -2.60 -7.15 12.57
C TYR A 64 -3.31 -8.28 13.32
N GLN A 65 -2.80 -8.62 14.50
CA GLN A 65 -3.41 -9.61 15.39
C GLN A 65 -3.71 -8.97 16.74
N TRP A 66 -4.91 -9.20 17.27
CA TRP A 66 -5.25 -8.74 18.60
C TRP A 66 -4.94 -9.84 19.63
N VAL A 67 -3.82 -9.68 20.34
CA VAL A 67 -3.49 -10.58 21.46
C VAL A 67 -3.83 -9.87 22.77
N SER A 68 -4.90 -10.31 23.44
CA SER A 68 -5.14 -9.96 24.84
C SER A 68 -4.22 -10.79 25.72
N LEU A 69 -3.22 -10.15 26.33
CA LEU A 69 -2.26 -10.82 27.21
C LEU A 69 -2.95 -11.36 28.47
N THR A 70 -3.41 -12.63 28.44
CA THR A 70 -3.32 -13.52 29.61
C THR A 70 -2.00 -14.30 29.56
N TYR A 71 -0.91 -13.57 29.29
CA TYR A 71 0.42 -14.10 28.93
C TYR A 71 1.07 -14.98 30.01
N LYS A 72 0.53 -15.03 31.23
CA LYS A 72 1.13 -15.82 32.33
C LYS A 72 0.78 -17.31 32.34
N TYR A 73 -0.23 -17.76 31.60
CA TYR A 73 -0.67 -19.18 31.64
C TYR A 73 -0.19 -20.00 30.43
N TYR A 74 -0.13 -19.40 29.24
CA TYR A 74 0.09 -20.11 27.98
C TYR A 74 1.58 -20.46 27.71
N ASP A 75 2.51 -19.64 28.19
CA ASP A 75 3.97 -19.84 27.99
C ASP A 75 4.54 -21.04 28.78
N LYS A 76 3.87 -21.46 29.87
CA LYS A 76 4.36 -22.56 30.71
C LYS A 76 4.08 -23.96 30.14
N HIS A 77 3.16 -24.09 29.17
CA HIS A 77 2.62 -25.40 28.77
C HIS A 77 2.61 -25.69 27.27
N MET A 78 3.00 -24.76 26.39
CA MET A 78 3.14 -25.02 24.95
C MET A 78 4.59 -24.88 24.50
N THR A 79 5.33 -25.99 24.56
CA THR A 79 6.53 -26.17 23.74
C THR A 79 6.15 -26.05 22.26
N LYS A 80 6.72 -25.05 21.60
CA LYS A 80 6.77 -24.80 20.15
C LYS A 80 6.27 -25.97 19.28
N SER A 81 5.01 -25.93 18.89
CA SER A 81 4.56 -26.59 17.67
C SER A 81 3.30 -25.90 17.19
N SER A 82 3.43 -25.17 16.08
CA SER A 82 2.41 -25.00 15.03
C SER A 82 2.59 -23.67 14.31
N CYS A 83 3.73 -23.51 13.64
CA CYS A 83 3.80 -22.78 12.39
C CYS A 83 4.61 -23.64 11.42
N THR A 84 4.02 -24.76 11.03
CA THR A 84 4.30 -25.48 9.79
C THR A 84 2.94 -25.86 9.25
N ASP A 85 2.46 -25.07 8.31
CA ASP A 85 2.05 -25.52 6.98
C ASP A 85 2.00 -24.28 6.05
#